data_AF-G4TLF5-F1
#
_entry.id   AF-G4TLF5-F1
#
_cell.length_a   1.000
_cell.length_b   1.000
_cell.length_c   1.000
_cell.angle_alpha   90.00
_cell.angle_beta   90.00
_cell.angle_gamma   90.00
#
_symmetry.space_group_name_H-M   'P 1'
#
loop_
_entity.id
_entity.type
_entity.pdbx_description
1 polymer ?
#
loop_
_entity_poly.entity_id
_entity_poly.type
_entity_poly.pdbx_seq_one_letter_code
_entity_poly.pdbx_strand_id
1 'polypeptide(L)'
;MVTPPTFQIVTSLTSFDSANVSSWSGGGGARRQIALDSMHPFAGREFGGSDRSNLRGSRAFGSGYPYGASSTDSIAGRPFPYGVWPIYWGGNFMGSEEYGPHLDSIRPGGQLVLHEIKGSTERWNVTDDETYYMLCDRETAFAIMTSFVTWCDALPVWPVVFNITGAGVGEGRAGNITVDVSNVVRYYRASSFAFLFRGYNNTKAKTPNSGATDADSDPLPDLVTYSLFRKCLSGVIENALPIVDRIPQKSKTGMIIGIVFGVVIGLGLLCFCSMGKRRSPNY
;
A
#
# COMPACT_ATOMS: atom_id res chain seq x y z
N MET A 1 1.32 -16.84 -16.46
CA MET A 1 0.95 -15.84 -15.44
C MET A 1 2.01 -14.76 -15.47
N VAL A 2 1.62 -13.51 -15.73
CA VAL A 2 2.55 -12.37 -15.63
C VAL A 2 2.71 -12.06 -14.14
N THR A 3 3.96 -11.98 -13.67
CA THR A 3 4.27 -11.61 -12.28
C THR A 3 3.80 -10.17 -12.04
N PRO A 4 3.03 -9.89 -10.98
CA PRO A 4 2.59 -8.52 -10.72
C PRO A 4 3.79 -7.59 -10.49
N PRO A 5 3.70 -6.30 -10.88
CA PRO A 5 4.72 -5.32 -10.53
C PRO A 5 4.98 -5.32 -9.03
N THR A 6 6.25 -5.50 -8.67
CA THR A 6 6.71 -5.74 -7.29
C THR A 6 7.95 -4.92 -7.02
N PHE A 7 8.02 -4.28 -5.85
CA PHE A 7 9.22 -3.62 -5.34
C PHE A 7 9.46 -4.03 -3.87
N GLN A 8 10.62 -3.69 -3.34
CA GLN A 8 11.00 -4.07 -1.99
C GLN A 8 11.05 -2.87 -1.05
N ILE A 9 10.71 -3.12 0.21
CA ILE A 9 10.97 -2.19 1.31
C ILE A 9 12.14 -2.74 2.12
N VAL A 10 13.15 -1.91 2.35
CA VAL A 10 14.28 -2.26 3.20
C VAL A 10 13.91 -1.90 4.63
N THR A 11 13.92 -2.89 5.52
CA THR A 11 13.57 -2.72 6.93
C THR A 11 14.80 -2.77 7.84
N SER A 12 15.96 -3.08 7.29
CA SER A 12 17.23 -3.05 8.00
C SER A 12 18.39 -2.78 7.05
N LEU A 13 19.22 -1.80 7.39
CA LEU A 13 20.47 -1.51 6.68
C LEU A 13 21.65 -2.33 7.20
N THR A 14 21.49 -2.99 8.36
CA THR A 14 22.53 -3.83 8.96
C THR A 14 22.45 -5.28 8.48
N SER A 15 21.23 -5.82 8.38
CA SER A 15 20.96 -7.19 7.92
C SER A 15 20.44 -7.28 6.48
N PHE A 16 20.14 -6.14 5.84
CA PHE A 16 19.47 -6.06 4.54
C PHE A 16 18.11 -6.79 4.50
N ASP A 17 17.45 -6.88 5.65
CA ASP A 17 16.10 -7.44 5.72
C ASP A 17 15.15 -6.59 4.87
N SER A 18 14.30 -7.27 4.12
CA SER A 18 13.37 -6.63 3.20
C SER A 18 12.01 -7.33 3.19
N ALA A 19 11.00 -6.63 2.70
CA ALA A 19 9.71 -7.22 2.38
C ALA A 19 9.26 -6.81 0.98
N ASN A 20 8.58 -7.72 0.29
CA ASN A 20 8.00 -7.44 -1.02
C ASN A 20 6.71 -6.64 -0.87
N VAL A 21 6.50 -5.70 -1.78
CA VAL A 21 5.28 -4.92 -1.97
C VAL A 21 4.83 -5.15 -3.39
N SER A 22 3.71 -5.86 -3.54
CA SER A 22 3.28 -6.38 -4.84
C SER A 22 1.90 -5.84 -5.21
N SER A 23 1.75 -5.47 -6.48
CA SER A 23 0.43 -5.17 -7.05
C SER A 23 -0.47 -6.40 -6.91
N TRP A 24 -1.77 -6.20 -6.73
CA TRP A 24 -2.74 -7.29 -6.57
C TRP A 24 -2.51 -8.21 -5.36
N SER A 25 -1.52 -7.93 -4.50
CA SER A 25 -1.31 -8.67 -3.26
C SER A 25 -2.53 -8.56 -2.35
N GLY A 26 -2.95 -9.66 -1.73
CA GLY A 26 -4.00 -9.62 -0.72
C GLY A 26 -3.56 -8.96 0.59
N GLY A 27 -2.24 -8.82 0.81
CA GLY A 27 -1.68 -8.35 2.08
C GLY A 27 -1.95 -9.32 3.23
N GLY A 28 -2.13 -8.76 4.43
CA GLY A 28 -2.44 -9.47 5.67
C GLY A 28 -1.22 -10.06 6.38
N GLY A 29 -1.46 -11.12 7.15
CA GLY A 29 -0.44 -11.76 7.99
C GLY A 29 -0.21 -11.04 9.32
N ALA A 30 0.83 -11.45 10.04
CA ALA A 30 1.19 -10.81 11.31
C ALA A 30 1.83 -9.43 11.06
N ARG A 31 1.58 -8.49 11.97
CA ARG A 31 2.34 -7.24 12.04
C ARG A 31 3.80 -7.57 12.33
N ARG A 32 4.69 -6.79 11.74
CA ARG A 32 6.14 -6.90 11.93
C ARG A 32 6.65 -5.62 12.53
N GLN A 33 7.78 -5.70 13.21
CA GLN A 33 8.44 -4.53 13.77
C GLN A 33 9.77 -4.31 13.05
N ILE A 34 10.07 -3.05 12.77
CA ILE A 34 11.39 -2.64 12.30
C ILE A 34 12.34 -2.78 13.49
N ALA A 35 13.40 -3.58 13.34
CA ALA A 35 14.30 -3.89 14.45
C ALA A 35 14.97 -2.62 15.01
N LEU A 36 15.27 -2.58 16.31
CA LEU A 36 15.86 -1.40 16.96
C LEU A 36 17.30 -1.14 16.51
N ASP A 37 18.01 -2.20 16.12
CA ASP A 37 19.40 -2.21 15.61
C ASP A 37 19.48 -2.17 14.07
N SER A 38 18.37 -1.86 13.41
CA SER A 38 18.25 -1.84 11.95
C SER A 38 18.95 -0.67 11.25
N MET A 39 19.37 0.35 11.99
CA MET A 39 19.81 1.65 11.46
C MET A 39 18.76 2.31 10.53
N HIS A 40 17.49 1.90 10.63
CA HIS A 40 16.38 2.48 9.88
C HIS A 40 15.84 3.70 10.62
N PRO A 41 15.45 4.81 9.94
CA PRO A 41 14.94 6.03 10.59
C PRO A 41 13.68 5.78 11.45
N PHE A 42 12.97 4.70 11.14
CA PHE A 42 11.73 4.29 11.81
C PHE A 42 11.91 3.03 12.66
N ALA A 43 13.11 2.79 13.19
CA ALA A 43 13.38 1.69 14.10
C ALA A 43 12.32 1.62 15.24
N GLY A 44 11.81 0.42 15.50
CA GLY A 44 10.74 0.18 16.48
C GLY A 44 9.31 0.36 15.95
N ARG A 45 9.08 0.93 14.76
CA ARG A 45 7.74 1.04 14.16
C ARG A 45 7.21 -0.32 13.71
N GLU A 46 5.89 -0.50 13.81
CA GLU A 46 5.21 -1.63 13.19
C GLU A 46 4.97 -1.40 11.69
N PHE A 47 4.98 -2.46 10.90
CA PHE A 47 4.59 -2.45 9.49
C PHE A 47 3.91 -3.76 9.05
N GLY A 48 3.08 -3.68 8.01
CA GLY A 48 2.35 -4.82 7.44
C GLY A 48 1.16 -5.29 8.28
N GLY A 49 0.62 -6.47 7.97
CA GLY A 49 -0.50 -7.07 8.70
C GLY A 49 -1.88 -6.51 8.35
N SER A 50 -1.97 -5.58 7.39
CA SER A 50 -3.24 -5.13 6.81
C SER A 50 -3.48 -5.70 5.43
N ASP A 51 -4.74 -5.87 5.09
CA ASP A 51 -5.20 -6.44 3.82
C ASP A 51 -5.98 -5.40 3.01
N ARG A 52 -6.53 -5.81 1.86
CA ARG A 52 -7.26 -4.88 0.99
C ARG A 52 -8.60 -4.40 1.56
N SER A 53 -9.18 -5.11 2.54
CA SER A 53 -10.52 -4.78 3.06
C SER A 53 -10.57 -3.43 3.79
N ASN A 54 -9.43 -2.98 4.32
CA ASN A 54 -9.30 -1.71 5.04
C ASN A 54 -8.41 -0.69 4.31
N LEU A 55 -8.04 -0.95 3.05
CA LEU A 55 -7.13 -0.12 2.25
C LEU A 55 -7.62 1.32 2.07
N ARG A 56 -8.95 1.47 2.02
CA ARG A 56 -9.62 2.71 1.68
C ARG A 56 -9.70 3.63 2.90
N GLY A 57 -9.16 4.84 2.76
CA GLY A 57 -9.34 5.94 3.71
C GLY A 57 -10.51 6.85 3.34
N SER A 58 -10.60 7.98 4.04
CA SER A 58 -11.53 9.07 3.74
C SER A 58 -10.83 10.15 2.89
N ARG A 59 -11.43 11.33 2.80
CA ARG A 59 -10.82 12.52 2.16
C ARG A 59 -9.94 13.31 3.12
N ALA A 60 -9.88 12.90 4.39
CA ALA A 60 -9.02 13.51 5.38
C ALA A 60 -7.64 12.85 5.41
N PHE A 61 -6.60 13.67 5.47
CA PHE A 61 -5.23 13.20 5.57
C PHE A 61 -5.01 12.49 6.92
N GLY A 62 -4.25 11.40 6.89
CA GLY A 62 -4.06 10.53 8.05
C GLY A 62 -5.17 9.51 8.29
N SER A 63 -6.21 9.46 7.45
CA SER A 63 -7.24 8.42 7.52
C SER A 63 -6.77 7.07 6.96
N GLY A 64 -7.58 6.02 7.15
CA GLY A 64 -7.33 4.69 6.59
C GLY A 64 -6.29 3.85 7.34
N TYR A 65 -6.09 4.14 8.63
CA TYR A 65 -5.26 3.31 9.51
C TYR A 65 -6.12 2.24 10.19
N PRO A 66 -5.85 0.95 9.95
CA PRO A 66 -6.54 -0.14 10.64
C PRO A 66 -6.02 -0.38 12.07
N TYR A 67 -4.86 0.18 12.41
CA TYR A 67 -4.27 0.11 13.75
C TYR A 67 -3.24 1.24 13.94
N GLY A 68 -2.85 1.49 15.20
CA GLY A 68 -1.87 2.53 15.56
C GLY A 68 -2.37 3.98 15.39
N ALA A 69 -3.67 4.12 15.11
CA ALA A 69 -4.51 5.32 15.16
C ALA A 69 -4.65 5.99 16.53
N SER A 70 -3.62 6.59 17.15
CA SER A 70 -3.75 7.11 18.54
C SER A 70 -4.19 8.58 18.67
N SER A 71 -3.92 9.42 17.67
CA SER A 71 -4.27 10.85 17.65
C SER A 71 -5.04 11.19 16.38
N THR A 72 -5.96 12.14 16.44
CA THR A 72 -6.66 12.67 15.26
C THR A 72 -5.90 13.79 14.55
N ASP A 73 -4.97 14.44 15.22
CA ASP A 73 -4.44 15.74 14.75
C ASP A 73 -3.06 15.60 14.11
N SER A 74 -2.45 14.41 14.26
CA SER A 74 -1.11 14.11 13.74
C SER A 74 -1.02 12.69 13.23
N ILE A 75 -0.24 12.52 12.16
CA ILE A 75 0.20 11.22 11.65
C ILE A 75 1.59 10.83 12.13
N ALA A 76 2.32 11.76 12.78
CA ALA A 76 3.59 11.44 13.38
C ALA A 76 3.40 10.33 14.42
N GLY A 77 4.33 9.40 14.52
CA GLY A 77 4.18 8.29 15.46
C GLY A 77 3.56 7.01 14.88
N ARG A 78 2.98 7.06 13.69
CA ARG A 78 2.10 5.96 13.24
C ARG A 78 2.85 4.80 12.58
N PRO A 79 2.27 3.59 12.61
CA PRO A 79 2.85 2.42 11.94
C PRO A 79 2.71 2.52 10.42
N PHE A 80 3.20 1.51 9.68
CA PHE A 80 3.06 1.40 8.22
C PHE A 80 2.27 0.15 7.82
N PRO A 81 0.92 0.15 7.97
CA PRO A 81 0.08 -1.04 7.83
C PRO A 81 0.21 -1.78 6.50
N TYR A 82 0.60 -1.05 5.46
CA TYR A 82 0.77 -1.57 4.10
C TYR A 82 2.23 -1.54 3.61
N GLY A 83 3.18 -1.27 4.51
CA GLY A 83 4.63 -1.26 4.26
C GLY A 83 5.22 0.05 3.74
N VAL A 84 4.39 0.96 3.22
CA VAL A 84 4.83 2.28 2.74
C VAL A 84 4.37 3.36 3.72
N TRP A 85 5.23 4.35 3.94
CA TRP A 85 4.96 5.45 4.86
C TRP A 85 4.18 6.59 4.19
N PRO A 86 3.50 7.45 4.96
CA PRO A 86 2.62 8.50 4.43
C PRO A 86 3.26 9.48 3.46
N ILE A 87 2.39 10.17 2.71
CA ILE A 87 2.76 11.33 1.90
C ILE A 87 3.18 12.47 2.84
N TYR A 88 4.14 13.27 2.39
CA TYR A 88 4.51 14.50 3.08
C TYR A 88 3.89 15.71 2.38
N TRP A 89 3.20 16.55 3.15
CA TRP A 89 2.57 17.78 2.67
C TRP A 89 3.31 19.01 3.23
N GLY A 90 3.27 20.11 2.47
CA GLY A 90 3.91 21.38 2.86
C GLY A 90 3.47 21.90 4.23
N GLY A 91 4.35 22.67 4.87
CA GLY A 91 4.09 23.30 6.16
C GLY A 91 3.96 22.33 7.35
N ASN A 92 4.56 21.14 7.26
CA ASN A 92 4.47 20.08 8.26
C ASN A 92 3.01 19.75 8.65
N PHE A 93 2.14 19.73 7.65
CA PHE A 93 0.72 19.46 7.89
C PHE A 93 0.54 18.10 8.57
N MET A 94 -0.12 18.11 9.73
CA MET A 94 -0.35 16.93 10.58
C MET A 94 0.91 16.15 10.97
N GLY A 95 2.05 16.82 11.17
CA GLY A 95 3.29 16.14 11.57
C GLY A 95 3.94 15.33 10.46
N SER A 96 3.56 15.57 9.19
CA SER A 96 4.04 14.79 8.06
C SER A 96 5.53 14.98 7.74
N GLU A 97 6.20 15.98 8.33
CA GLU A 97 7.64 16.21 8.18
C GLU A 97 8.49 15.01 8.63
N GLU A 98 7.96 14.16 9.51
CA GLU A 98 8.55 12.85 9.84
C GLU A 98 8.87 12.02 8.57
N TYR A 99 8.11 12.21 7.49
CA TYR A 99 8.26 11.49 6.21
C TYR A 99 8.81 12.38 5.09
N GLY A 100 9.48 13.48 5.43
CA GLY A 100 9.88 14.51 4.48
C GLY A 100 10.92 14.08 3.41
N PRO A 101 11.32 15.01 2.53
CA PRO A 101 12.17 14.73 1.37
C PRO A 101 13.58 14.27 1.75
N HIS A 102 14.01 14.59 2.98
CA HIS A 102 15.29 14.12 3.53
C HIS A 102 15.34 12.57 3.65
N LEU A 103 14.20 11.88 3.57
CA LEU A 103 14.12 10.42 3.54
C LEU A 103 13.81 9.85 2.15
N ASP A 104 13.70 10.66 1.09
CA ASP A 104 13.29 10.17 -0.23
C ASP A 104 14.26 9.14 -0.82
N SER A 105 15.55 9.19 -0.45
CA SER A 105 16.55 8.21 -0.88
C SER A 105 16.32 6.81 -0.31
N ILE A 106 15.61 6.70 0.81
CA ILE A 106 15.28 5.43 1.48
C ILE A 106 13.77 5.19 1.57
N ARG A 107 12.96 6.06 0.96
CA ARG A 107 11.52 5.90 0.87
C ARG A 107 11.17 4.61 0.14
N PRO A 108 10.31 3.75 0.72
CA PRO A 108 9.70 2.63 0.01
C PRO A 108 9.14 3.07 -1.34
N GLY A 109 9.66 2.49 -2.43
CA GLY A 109 9.26 2.84 -3.80
C GLY A 109 9.83 4.16 -4.32
N GLY A 110 10.77 4.79 -3.62
CA GLY A 110 11.47 6.01 -4.03
C GLY A 110 10.69 7.29 -3.74
N GLN A 111 11.22 8.41 -4.23
CA GLN A 111 10.67 9.76 -4.01
C GLN A 111 9.18 9.89 -4.38
N LEU A 112 8.50 10.85 -3.75
CA LEU A 112 7.11 11.17 -4.10
C LEU A 112 7.02 11.78 -5.50
N VAL A 113 6.02 11.34 -6.25
CA VAL A 113 5.72 11.84 -7.58
C VAL A 113 4.23 12.11 -7.73
N LEU A 114 3.92 13.12 -8.53
CA LEU A 114 2.57 13.38 -9.02
C LEU A 114 2.45 12.81 -10.44
N HIS A 115 1.44 11.98 -10.65
CA HIS A 115 1.19 11.35 -11.95
C HIS A 115 -0.18 11.77 -12.45
N GLU A 116 -0.23 12.35 -13.66
CA GLU A 116 -1.46 12.77 -14.33
C GLU A 116 -2.16 11.58 -15.00
N ILE A 117 -3.46 11.45 -14.78
CA ILE A 117 -4.26 10.32 -15.27
C ILE A 117 -5.42 10.87 -16.11
N LYS A 118 -5.36 10.60 -17.40
CA LYS A 118 -6.41 10.94 -18.39
C LYS A 118 -6.96 9.67 -19.01
N GLY A 119 -8.26 9.64 -19.24
CA GLY A 119 -8.92 8.55 -19.94
C GLY A 119 -8.89 8.79 -21.45
N SER A 120 -8.96 7.71 -22.23
CA SER A 120 -9.26 7.84 -23.66
C SER A 120 -10.68 8.39 -23.87
N THR A 121 -10.82 9.43 -24.70
CA THR A 121 -12.12 9.98 -25.11
C THR A 121 -12.96 8.93 -25.83
N GLU A 122 -12.34 8.02 -26.58
CA GLU A 122 -13.04 6.96 -27.33
C GLU A 122 -13.78 5.98 -26.42
N ARG A 123 -13.17 5.62 -25.28
CA ARG A 123 -13.76 4.64 -24.35
C ARG A 123 -14.69 5.28 -23.34
N TRP A 124 -14.32 6.44 -22.80
CA TRP A 124 -14.97 7.00 -21.63
C TRP A 124 -15.76 8.27 -21.90
N ASN A 125 -15.63 8.86 -23.09
CA ASN A 125 -16.22 10.16 -23.42
C ASN A 125 -15.83 11.25 -22.41
N VAL A 126 -14.60 11.19 -21.89
CA VAL A 126 -14.05 12.20 -20.95
C VAL A 126 -13.67 13.48 -21.69
N THR A 127 -13.87 14.62 -21.02
CA THR A 127 -13.39 15.93 -21.46
C THR A 127 -12.03 16.23 -20.84
N ASP A 128 -11.33 17.24 -21.36
CA ASP A 128 -10.03 17.68 -20.80
C ASP A 128 -10.14 18.15 -19.33
N ASP A 129 -11.33 18.60 -18.92
CA ASP A 129 -11.62 19.00 -17.54
C ASP A 129 -11.64 17.82 -16.56
N GLU A 130 -11.79 16.58 -17.06
CA GLU A 130 -11.80 15.37 -16.25
C GLU A 130 -10.40 14.74 -16.13
N THR A 131 -9.46 15.53 -15.60
CA THR A 131 -8.09 15.08 -15.33
C THR A 131 -7.91 14.72 -13.86
N TYR A 132 -7.54 13.46 -13.58
CA TYR A 132 -7.21 13.00 -12.24
C TYR A 132 -5.70 12.99 -12.02
N TYR A 133 -5.29 12.91 -10.76
CA TYR A 133 -3.90 12.76 -10.38
C TYR A 133 -3.77 11.70 -9.30
N MET A 134 -2.61 11.06 -9.24
CA MET A 134 -2.19 10.30 -8.07
C MET A 134 -0.89 10.87 -7.52
N LEU A 135 -0.81 10.95 -6.18
CA LEU A 135 0.39 11.32 -5.45
C LEU A 135 0.80 10.12 -4.60
N CYS A 136 1.98 9.58 -4.87
CA CYS A 136 2.55 8.40 -4.18
C CYS A 136 4.04 8.26 -4.49
N ASP A 137 4.68 7.22 -3.95
CA ASP A 137 6.05 6.85 -4.30
C ASP A 137 6.15 6.40 -5.78
N ARG A 138 7.34 6.59 -6.36
CA ARG A 138 7.59 6.37 -7.79
C ARG A 138 7.27 4.97 -8.28
N GLU A 139 7.69 3.93 -7.56
CA GLU A 139 7.45 2.54 -7.97
C GLU A 139 5.95 2.18 -7.87
N THR A 140 5.23 2.68 -6.85
CA THR A 140 3.76 2.56 -6.77
C THR A 140 3.09 3.24 -7.96
N ALA A 141 3.54 4.45 -8.34
CA ALA A 141 2.99 5.18 -9.47
C ALA A 141 3.14 4.40 -10.79
N PHE A 142 4.33 3.84 -11.06
CA PHE A 142 4.53 3.00 -12.24
C PHE A 142 3.68 1.72 -12.19
N ALA A 143 3.71 1.01 -11.07
CA ALA A 143 2.97 -0.23 -10.89
C ALA A 143 1.47 -0.04 -11.15
N ILE A 144 0.85 0.98 -10.56
CA ILE A 144 -0.60 1.19 -10.72
C ILE A 144 -0.95 1.79 -12.09
N MET A 145 -0.07 2.61 -12.69
CA MET A 145 -0.33 3.15 -14.02
C MET A 145 -0.41 2.05 -15.07
N THR A 146 0.40 0.98 -14.96
CA THR A 146 0.25 -0.18 -15.86
C THR A 146 -1.13 -0.83 -15.74
N SER A 147 -1.71 -0.83 -14.53
CA SER A 147 -3.07 -1.34 -14.30
C SER A 147 -4.13 -0.37 -14.83
N PHE A 148 -3.95 0.95 -14.71
CA PHE A 148 -4.87 1.92 -15.30
C PHE A 148 -4.87 1.87 -16.83
N VAL A 149 -3.72 1.74 -17.48
CA VAL A 149 -3.63 1.57 -18.93
C VAL A 149 -4.35 0.28 -19.35
N THR A 150 -4.10 -0.83 -18.64
CA THR A 150 -4.65 -2.14 -19.01
C THR A 150 -6.17 -2.24 -18.80
N TRP A 151 -6.66 -1.77 -17.65
CA TRP A 151 -8.05 -2.02 -17.23
C TRP A 151 -8.97 -0.83 -17.45
N CYS A 152 -8.42 0.38 -17.45
CA CYS A 152 -9.17 1.62 -17.57
C CYS A 152 -8.82 2.42 -18.82
N ASP A 153 -8.01 1.90 -19.76
CA ASP A 153 -7.64 2.62 -20.98
C ASP A 153 -7.17 4.06 -20.70
N ALA A 154 -6.38 4.19 -19.64
CA ALA A 154 -5.76 5.45 -19.27
C ALA A 154 -4.58 5.74 -20.21
N LEU A 155 -4.38 7.01 -20.55
CA LEU A 155 -3.29 7.44 -21.40
C LEU A 155 -1.97 7.42 -20.59
N PRO A 156 -0.92 6.73 -21.06
CA PRO A 156 0.35 6.68 -20.34
C PRO A 156 1.06 8.04 -20.37
N VAL A 157 1.44 8.54 -19.20
CA VAL A 157 2.19 9.80 -19.02
C VAL A 157 3.36 9.54 -18.06
N TRP A 158 4.42 10.34 -18.15
CA TRP A 158 5.52 10.27 -17.18
C TRP A 158 5.16 11.02 -15.90
N PRO A 159 5.42 10.44 -14.71
CA PRO A 159 5.24 11.16 -13.45
C PRO A 159 6.25 12.30 -13.31
N VAL A 160 5.85 13.34 -12.57
CA VAL A 160 6.69 14.49 -12.24
C VAL A 160 7.03 14.45 -10.75
N VAL A 161 8.27 14.80 -10.40
CA VAL A 161 8.72 14.82 -8.99
C VAL A 161 7.87 15.80 -8.19
N PHE A 162 7.36 15.34 -7.05
CA PHE A 162 6.60 16.17 -6.13
C PHE A 162 7.56 16.90 -5.19
N ASN A 163 7.37 18.21 -5.06
CA ASN A 163 8.20 19.10 -4.26
C ASN A 163 7.31 20.05 -3.44
N ILE A 164 7.69 20.25 -2.19
CA ILE A 164 6.98 21.10 -1.22
C ILE A 164 7.76 22.39 -0.90
N THR A 165 8.91 22.62 -1.53
CA THR A 165 9.73 23.80 -1.32
C THR A 165 8.92 25.06 -1.62
N GLY A 166 8.71 25.90 -0.60
CA GLY A 166 7.90 27.11 -0.71
C GLY A 166 6.40 26.88 -0.86
N ALA A 167 5.91 25.65 -0.62
CA ALA A 167 4.48 25.34 -0.59
C ALA A 167 3.87 25.75 0.77
N GLY A 168 2.60 26.18 0.75
CA GLY A 168 1.84 26.46 1.96
C GLY A 168 1.51 25.20 2.78
N VAL A 169 0.81 25.39 3.89
CA VAL A 169 0.33 24.28 4.72
C VAL A 169 -0.66 23.43 3.93
N GLY A 170 -0.37 22.14 3.80
CA GLY A 170 -1.21 21.19 3.06
C GLY A 170 -1.05 21.24 1.54
N GLU A 171 -0.04 21.94 1.03
CA GLU A 171 0.18 22.13 -0.41
C GLU A 171 1.44 21.42 -0.90
N GLY A 172 1.52 21.22 -2.21
CA GLY A 172 2.76 20.90 -2.89
C GLY A 172 2.66 21.10 -4.40
N ARG A 173 3.79 20.90 -5.08
CA ARG A 173 3.95 21.22 -6.49
C ARG A 173 4.67 20.10 -7.23
N ALA A 174 4.31 19.89 -8.49
CA ALA A 174 5.04 19.00 -9.39
C ALA A 174 5.15 19.70 -10.76
N GLY A 175 6.34 20.20 -11.07
CA GLY A 175 6.53 21.11 -12.20
C GLY A 175 5.63 22.34 -12.07
N ASN A 176 4.73 22.53 -13.03
CA ASN A 176 3.84 23.68 -13.10
C ASN A 176 2.50 23.43 -12.36
N ILE A 177 2.30 22.21 -11.87
CA ILE A 177 1.05 21.76 -11.28
C ILE A 177 1.13 21.98 -9.78
N THR A 178 0.15 22.69 -9.23
CA THR A 178 -0.04 22.82 -7.77
C THR A 178 -1.23 21.97 -7.35
N VAL A 179 -1.05 21.22 -6.26
CA VAL A 179 -2.09 20.39 -5.64
C VAL A 179 -2.11 20.62 -4.14
N ASP A 180 -3.28 20.43 -3.55
CA ASP A 180 -3.56 20.64 -2.14
C ASP A 180 -4.26 19.41 -1.54
N VAL A 181 -4.16 19.23 -0.22
CA VAL A 181 -4.97 18.26 0.54
C VAL A 181 -6.47 18.40 0.26
N SER A 182 -6.97 19.59 -0.07
CA SER A 182 -8.36 19.86 -0.43
C SER A 182 -8.76 19.30 -1.80
N ASN A 183 -7.80 19.01 -2.68
CA ASN A 183 -8.05 18.37 -3.98
C ASN A 183 -8.15 16.86 -3.88
N VAL A 184 -7.91 16.27 -2.71
CA VAL A 184 -7.88 14.82 -2.54
C VAL A 184 -9.30 14.25 -2.51
N VAL A 185 -9.63 13.49 -3.55
CA VAL A 185 -10.89 12.75 -3.66
C VAL A 185 -10.90 11.58 -2.68
N ARG A 186 -9.73 10.96 -2.45
CA ARG A 186 -9.55 9.90 -1.45
C ARG A 186 -8.09 9.62 -1.12
N TYR A 187 -7.82 9.36 0.15
CA TYR A 187 -6.60 8.69 0.58
C TYR A 187 -6.78 7.17 0.60
N TYR A 188 -5.69 6.47 0.30
CA TYR A 188 -5.59 5.03 0.39
C TYR A 188 -4.32 4.66 1.15
N ARG A 189 -4.26 3.41 1.61
CA ARG A 189 -3.03 2.81 2.13
C ARG A 189 -2.47 3.63 3.31
N ALA A 190 -3.33 3.97 4.27
CA ALA A 190 -2.98 4.80 5.43
C ALA A 190 -2.32 6.15 5.05
N SER A 191 -2.89 6.83 4.04
CA SER A 191 -2.42 8.12 3.51
C SER A 191 -1.04 8.13 2.86
N SER A 192 -0.54 6.96 2.42
CA SER A 192 0.66 6.84 1.58
C SER A 192 0.36 6.86 0.08
N PHE A 193 -0.92 6.95 -0.30
CA PHE A 193 -1.39 7.15 -1.66
C PHE A 193 -2.58 8.11 -1.63
N ALA A 194 -2.56 9.15 -2.46
CA ALA A 194 -3.66 10.09 -2.62
C ALA A 194 -4.16 10.09 -4.06
N PHE A 195 -5.48 10.00 -4.23
CA PHE A 195 -6.18 10.16 -5.50
C PHE A 195 -6.83 11.54 -5.52
N LEU A 196 -6.47 12.37 -6.50
CA LEU A 196 -6.79 13.79 -6.52
C LEU A 196 -7.56 14.20 -7.78
N PHE A 197 -8.34 15.26 -7.64
CA PHE A 197 -8.99 15.97 -8.74
C PHE A 197 -8.90 17.47 -8.45
N ARG A 198 -8.24 18.24 -9.34
CA ARG A 198 -7.97 19.68 -9.10
C ARG A 198 -9.24 20.54 -9.06
N GLY A 199 -10.32 20.10 -9.69
CA GLY A 199 -11.61 20.77 -9.61
C GLY A 199 -12.38 20.49 -8.30
N TYR A 200 -11.86 19.64 -7.41
CA TYR A 200 -12.43 19.41 -6.08
C TYR A 200 -11.75 20.30 -5.05
N ASN A 201 -12.54 20.89 -4.15
CA ASN A 201 -12.05 21.72 -3.07
C ASN A 201 -12.81 21.40 -1.79
N ASN A 202 -12.21 20.55 -0.94
CA ASN A 202 -12.72 20.24 0.38
C ASN A 202 -12.22 21.27 1.42
N THR A 203 -13.09 22.18 1.82
CA THR A 203 -12.84 23.22 2.83
C THR A 203 -12.46 22.65 4.20
N LYS A 204 -12.80 21.38 4.48
CA LYS A 204 -12.48 20.71 5.75
C LYS A 204 -11.13 19.99 5.74
N ALA A 205 -10.49 19.82 4.58
CA ALA A 205 -9.26 19.03 4.45
C ALA A 205 -8.03 19.67 5.11
N LYS A 206 -8.01 21.01 5.27
CA LYS A 206 -6.91 21.74 5.93
C LYS A 206 -7.04 21.78 7.46
N THR A 207 -8.14 21.31 8.02
CA THR A 207 -8.28 21.15 9.46
C THR A 207 -7.74 19.77 9.85
N PRO A 208 -6.71 19.69 10.72
CA PRO A 208 -6.21 18.41 11.21
C PRO A 208 -7.33 17.58 11.86
N ASN A 209 -7.73 16.50 11.19
CA ASN A 209 -8.68 15.52 11.73
C ASN A 209 -8.62 14.24 10.90
N SER A 210 -7.74 13.31 11.25
CA SER A 210 -7.61 12.02 10.59
C SER A 210 -8.80 11.08 10.81
N GLY A 211 -9.67 11.40 11.75
CA GLY A 211 -10.90 10.66 12.04
C GLY A 211 -12.09 11.11 11.20
N ALA A 212 -11.97 12.22 10.45
CA ALA A 212 -13.03 12.72 9.60
C ALA A 212 -13.42 11.69 8.53
N THR A 213 -14.72 11.48 8.41
CA THR A 213 -15.35 10.56 7.47
C THR A 213 -15.66 11.26 6.15
N ASP A 214 -16.19 10.50 5.19
CA ASP A 214 -16.66 11.06 3.93
C ASP A 214 -17.85 12.01 4.10
N ALA A 215 -18.62 11.89 5.19
CA ALA A 215 -19.75 12.76 5.51
C ALA A 215 -19.31 14.12 6.06
N ASP A 216 -18.10 14.19 6.63
CA ASP A 216 -17.51 15.43 7.14
C ASP A 216 -16.84 16.26 6.04
N SER A 217 -16.76 15.73 4.81
CA SER A 217 -16.11 16.37 3.67
C SER A 217 -17.13 17.05 2.76
N ASP A 218 -16.71 18.10 2.06
CA ASP A 218 -17.56 18.71 1.03
C ASP A 218 -17.93 17.70 -0.06
N PRO A 219 -19.14 17.77 -0.63
CA PRO A 219 -19.58 16.81 -1.66
C PRO A 219 -18.67 16.87 -2.89
N LEU A 220 -18.47 15.72 -3.53
CA LEU A 220 -17.73 15.68 -4.80
C LEU A 220 -18.57 16.34 -5.90
N PRO A 221 -17.93 17.09 -6.83
CA PRO A 221 -18.62 17.65 -7.99
C PRO A 221 -19.29 16.55 -8.81
N ASP A 222 -20.42 16.86 -9.45
CA ASP A 222 -21.19 15.88 -10.25
C ASP A 222 -20.35 15.18 -11.31
N LEU A 223 -19.45 15.93 -11.97
CA LEU A 223 -18.47 15.40 -12.93
C LEU A 223 -17.70 14.21 -12.35
N VAL A 224 -17.22 14.34 -11.11
CA VAL A 224 -16.45 13.30 -10.41
C VAL A 224 -17.37 12.23 -9.80
N THR A 225 -18.54 12.62 -9.30
CA THR A 225 -19.48 11.70 -8.65
C THR A 225 -20.00 10.64 -9.61
N TYR A 226 -20.35 11.05 -10.83
CA TYR A 226 -21.00 10.17 -11.81
C TYR A 226 -20.04 9.57 -12.85
N SER A 227 -18.80 10.08 -12.94
CA SER A 227 -17.79 9.57 -13.88
C SER A 227 -17.59 8.06 -13.82
N LEU A 228 -17.70 7.42 -14.98
CA LEU A 228 -17.37 6.00 -15.17
C LEU A 228 -15.86 5.77 -15.17
N PHE A 229 -15.08 6.69 -15.73
CA PHE A 229 -13.62 6.61 -15.74
C PHE A 229 -13.07 6.61 -14.31
N ARG A 230 -13.52 7.54 -13.47
CA ARG A 230 -13.15 7.60 -12.04
C ARG A 230 -13.53 6.33 -11.29
N LYS A 231 -14.70 5.76 -11.58
CA LYS A 231 -15.14 4.49 -10.97
C LYS A 231 -14.20 3.35 -11.37
N CYS A 232 -13.77 3.29 -12.62
CA CYS A 232 -12.75 2.34 -13.06
C CYS A 232 -11.43 2.54 -12.30
N LEU A 233 -10.91 3.77 -12.25
CA LEU A 233 -9.68 4.08 -11.52
C LEU A 233 -9.77 3.68 -10.05
N SER A 234 -10.87 4.03 -9.38
CA SER A 234 -11.11 3.67 -7.97
C SER A 234 -11.12 2.16 -7.77
N GLY A 235 -11.77 1.41 -8.67
CA GLY A 235 -11.79 -0.06 -8.63
C GLY A 235 -10.40 -0.65 -8.84
N VAL A 236 -9.60 -0.11 -9.78
CA VAL A 236 -8.22 -0.56 -9.98
C VAL A 236 -7.35 -0.22 -8.77
N ILE A 237 -7.50 0.95 -8.13
CA ILE A 237 -6.77 1.27 -6.89
C ILE A 237 -7.08 0.23 -5.80
N GLU A 238 -8.36 -0.05 -5.56
CA GLU A 238 -8.77 -0.98 -4.51
C GLU A 238 -8.22 -2.40 -4.74
N ASN A 239 -8.12 -2.84 -6.00
CA ASN A 239 -7.68 -4.20 -6.34
C ASN A 239 -6.19 -4.34 -6.64
N ALA A 240 -5.54 -3.33 -7.22
CA ALA A 240 -4.19 -3.43 -7.77
C ALA A 240 -3.14 -2.64 -6.98
N LEU A 241 -3.53 -1.67 -6.14
CA LEU A 241 -2.56 -0.83 -5.43
C LEU A 241 -1.55 -1.69 -4.66
N PRO A 242 -0.24 -1.52 -4.89
CA PRO A 242 0.79 -2.31 -4.21
C PRO A 242 0.73 -2.15 -2.70
N ILE A 243 0.67 -3.29 -2.01
CA ILE A 243 0.74 -3.40 -0.55
C ILE A 243 1.72 -4.51 -0.17
N VAL A 244 2.28 -4.41 1.04
CA VAL A 244 3.27 -5.38 1.51
C VAL A 244 2.68 -6.79 1.58
N ASP A 245 3.43 -7.75 1.05
CA ASP A 245 3.05 -9.14 1.01
C ASP A 245 3.06 -9.75 2.42
N ARG A 246 2.11 -10.66 2.65
CA ARG A 246 2.16 -11.53 3.82
C ARG A 246 3.43 -12.39 3.74
N ILE A 247 4.12 -12.54 4.88
CA ILE A 247 5.16 -13.56 4.96
C ILE A 247 4.50 -14.93 4.76
N PRO A 248 4.99 -15.79 3.85
CA PRO A 248 4.55 -17.17 3.77
C PRO A 248 4.79 -17.82 5.13
N GLN A 249 3.72 -18.17 5.85
CA GLN A 249 3.88 -19.00 7.03
C GLN A 249 4.45 -20.34 6.56
N LYS A 250 5.64 -20.70 7.05
CA LYS A 250 6.18 -22.05 6.85
C LYS A 250 5.13 -23.01 7.40
N SER A 251 4.39 -23.64 6.48
CA SER A 251 3.32 -24.55 6.84
C SER A 251 3.93 -25.70 7.64
N LYS A 252 3.53 -25.83 8.92
CA LYS A 252 3.87 -27.00 9.74
C LYS A 252 3.24 -28.29 9.20
N THR A 253 2.40 -28.21 8.15
CA THR A 253 1.78 -29.38 7.51
C THR A 253 2.81 -30.37 6.98
N GLY A 254 3.97 -29.91 6.47
CA GLY A 254 5.05 -30.82 6.05
C GLY A 254 5.64 -31.63 7.20
N MET A 255 5.71 -31.04 8.40
CA MET A 255 6.18 -31.70 9.61
C MET A 255 5.13 -32.69 10.16
N ILE A 256 3.84 -32.36 10.08
CA ILE A 256 2.75 -33.25 10.49
C ILE A 256 2.65 -34.46 9.54
N ILE A 257 2.71 -34.25 8.23
CA ILE A 257 2.70 -35.35 7.24
C ILE A 257 3.94 -36.23 7.41
N GLY A 258 5.13 -35.64 7.63
CA GLY A 258 6.36 -36.39 7.88
C GLY A 258 6.31 -37.27 9.13
N ILE A 259 5.69 -36.79 10.22
CA ILE A 259 5.52 -37.57 11.45
C ILE A 259 4.52 -38.72 11.22
N VAL A 260 3.39 -38.47 10.55
CA VAL A 260 2.39 -39.52 10.30
C VAL A 260 2.95 -40.61 9.38
N PHE A 261 3.65 -40.25 8.30
CA PHE A 261 4.29 -41.24 7.42
C PHE A 261 5.41 -42.01 8.14
N GLY A 262 6.22 -41.32 8.96
CA GLY A 262 7.28 -41.97 9.75
C GLY A 262 6.74 -42.99 10.76
N VAL A 263 5.62 -42.68 11.43
CA VAL A 263 4.99 -43.58 12.40
C VAL A 263 4.32 -44.77 11.71
N VAL A 264 3.63 -44.57 10.58
CA VAL A 264 2.96 -45.66 9.84
C VAL A 264 3.97 -46.64 9.24
N ILE A 265 5.07 -46.13 8.65
CA ILE A 265 6.14 -46.98 8.10
C ILE A 265 6.89 -47.68 9.22
N GLY A 266 7.20 -46.98 10.32
CA GLY A 266 7.87 -47.56 11.49
C GLY A 266 7.07 -48.69 12.14
N LEU A 267 5.75 -48.53 12.30
CA LEU A 267 4.87 -49.58 12.83
C LEU A 267 4.69 -50.75 11.85
N GLY A 268 4.60 -50.47 10.53
CA GLY A 268 4.52 -51.52 9.51
C GLY A 268 5.74 -52.44 9.50
N LEU A 269 6.95 -51.88 9.65
CA LEU A 269 8.19 -52.65 9.70
C LEU A 269 8.31 -53.49 10.99
N LEU A 270 7.85 -52.97 12.13
CA LEU A 270 7.82 -53.72 13.39
C LEU A 270 6.85 -54.92 13.33
N CYS A 271 5.69 -54.76 12.69
CA CYS A 271 4.77 -55.88 12.49
C CYS A 271 5.36 -56.97 11.57
N PHE A 272 6.04 -56.60 10.48
CA PHE A 272 6.69 -57.57 9.59
C PHE A 272 7.83 -58.35 10.26
N CYS A 273 8.63 -57.70 11.11
CA CYS A 273 9.68 -58.40 11.87
C CYS A 273 9.12 -59.38 12.91
N SER A 274 7.92 -59.11 13.47
CA SER A 274 7.29 -60.01 14.45
C SER A 274 6.67 -61.28 13.84
N MET A 275 6.35 -61.25 12.53
CA MET A 275 5.74 -62.39 11.83
C MET A 275 6.76 -63.34 11.16
N GLY A 276 8.03 -62.95 11.07
CA GLY A 276 9.09 -63.76 10.43
C GLY A 276 9.62 -64.95 11.26
N LYS A 277 9.15 -65.15 12.49
CA LYS A 277 9.68 -66.19 13.40
C LYS A 277 8.74 -67.38 13.57
N ARG A 278 8.36 -68.05 12.48
CA ARG A 278 7.80 -69.42 12.52
C ARG A 278 8.01 -70.16 11.20
N ARG A 279 9.08 -70.95 11.13
CA ARG A 279 9.10 -72.31 10.57
C ARG A 279 10.48 -72.93 10.82
N SER A 280 10.58 -73.73 11.87
CA SER A 280 11.59 -74.80 11.93
C SER A 280 11.12 -75.93 11.00
N PRO A 281 11.99 -76.48 10.13
CA PRO A 281 11.76 -77.80 9.57
C PRO A 281 12.24 -78.85 10.59
N ASN A 282 11.32 -79.70 11.06
CA ASN A 282 11.68 -80.98 11.67
C ASN A 282 11.68 -82.05 10.58
N TYR A 283 12.64 -82.98 10.72
CA TYR A 283 12.89 -84.23 10.00
C TYR A 283 11.68 -84.91 9.36
#